data_AF-A0A227J0G3-F1
#
_entry.id   AF-A0A227J0G3-F1
#
_cell.length_a   1.000
_cell.length_b   1.000
_cell.length_c   1.000
_cell.angle_alpha   90.00
_cell.angle_beta   90.00
_cell.angle_gamma   90.00
#
_symmetry.space_group_name_H-M   'P 1'
#
loop_
_entity.id
_entity.type
_entity.pdbx_description
1 polymer ?
#
loop_
_entity_poly.entity_id
_entity_poly.type
_entity_poly.pdbx_seq_one_letter_code
_entity_poly.pdbx_strand_id
1 'polypeptide(L)' 'MATLLSTKRYEQSPVSYDRDTVITWGDFQKHVATLAQQLETQPTQNIALCFGNSYLFAVGF' A
#
# COMPACT_ATOMS: atom_id res chain seq x y z
N MET A 1 -5.27 11.53 -20.10
CA MET A 1 -5.12 10.31 -19.27
C MET A 1 -4.28 10.53 -18.02
N ALA A 2 -3.17 11.27 -18.06
CA ALA A 2 -2.35 11.59 -16.88
C ALA A 2 -3.16 12.19 -15.71
N THR A 3 -4.09 13.11 -15.98
CA THR A 3 -4.93 13.76 -14.95
C THR A 3 -5.74 12.77 -14.10
N LEU A 4 -6.18 11.65 -14.70
CA LEU A 4 -7.01 10.65 -14.03
C LEU A 4 -6.17 9.77 -13.07
N LEU A 5 -4.91 9.52 -13.42
CA LEU A 5 -3.95 8.78 -12.59
C LEU A 5 -3.29 9.66 -11.52
N SER A 6 -3.26 10.99 -11.72
CA SER A 6 -2.71 11.96 -10.78
C SER A 6 -3.78 12.64 -9.91
N THR A 7 -5.05 12.25 -10.03
CA THR A 7 -6.13 12.81 -9.20
C THR A 7 -5.90 12.39 -7.75
N LYS A 8 -5.81 13.38 -6.86
CA LYS A 8 -5.72 13.12 -5.41
C LYS A 8 -6.97 12.38 -4.96
N ARG A 9 -6.78 11.23 -4.34
CA ARG A 9 -7.84 10.47 -3.69
C ARG A 9 -8.10 11.04 -2.31
N TYR A 10 -9.35 11.08 -1.89
CA TYR A 10 -9.70 11.42 -0.51
C TYR A 10 -9.27 10.29 0.42
N GLU A 11 -8.79 10.63 1.61
CA GLU A 11 -8.32 9.66 2.63
C GLU A 11 -9.30 8.51 2.85
N GLN A 12 -10.60 8.80 2.91
CA GLN A 12 -11.66 7.83 3.18
C GLN A 12 -12.08 7.01 1.95
N SER A 13 -11.48 7.24 0.78
CA SER A 13 -11.85 6.51 -0.44
C SER A 13 -11.49 5.03 -0.28
N PRO A 14 -12.41 4.08 -0.53
CA PRO A 14 -12.09 2.66 -0.42
C PRO A 14 -11.12 2.24 -1.52
N VAL A 15 -10.11 1.44 -1.18
CA VAL A 15 -9.13 0.90 -2.12
C VAL A 15 -8.97 -0.62 -2.07
N SER A 16 -9.42 -1.26 -1.00
CA SER A 16 -9.51 -2.71 -0.92
C SER A 16 -10.63 -3.10 0.04
N TYR A 17 -11.15 -4.31 -0.15
CA TYR A 17 -12.13 -4.94 0.71
C TYR A 17 -11.53 -6.25 1.21
N ASP A 18 -11.53 -6.44 2.52
CA ASP A 18 -11.36 -7.73 3.17
C ASP A 18 -12.70 -8.09 3.86
N ARG A 19 -12.88 -9.36 4.26
CA ARG A 19 -14.18 -9.95 4.64
C ARG A 19 -15.07 -9.04 5.48
N ASP A 20 -14.48 -8.40 6.49
CA ASP A 20 -15.20 -7.53 7.42
C ASP A 20 -14.66 -6.09 7.46
N THR A 21 -13.72 -5.73 6.58
CA THR A 21 -13.05 -4.43 6.64
C THR A 21 -12.92 -3.77 5.27
N VAL A 22 -13.20 -2.46 5.23
CA VAL A 22 -12.88 -1.60 4.10
C VAL A 22 -11.56 -0.92 4.40
N ILE A 23 -10.60 -1.09 3.51
CA ILE A 23 -9.32 -0.40 3.60
C ILE A 23 -9.42 0.89 2.80
N THR A 24 -9.16 2.00 3.47
CA THR A 24 -9.22 3.32 2.85
C THR A 24 -7.89 3.72 2.21
N TRP A 25 -7.91 4.77 1.41
CA TRP A 25 -6.69 5.33 0.81
C TRP A 25 -5.71 5.80 1.87
N GLY A 26 -6.19 6.42 2.95
CA GLY A 26 -5.35 6.84 4.07
C GLY A 26 -4.71 5.66 4.80
N ASP A 27 -5.45 4.56 4.97
CA ASP A 27 -4.89 3.33 5.56
C ASP A 27 -3.80 2.73 4.66
N PHE A 28 -4.06 2.68 3.35
CA PHE A 28 -3.08 2.22 2.37
C PHE A 28 -1.80 3.05 2.41
N GLN A 29 -1.89 4.38 2.43
CA GLN A 29 -0.72 5.26 2.53
C GLN A 29 0.07 5.02 3.83
N LYS A 30 -0.61 4.81 4.96
CA LYS A 30 0.04 4.46 6.24
C LYS A 30 0.75 3.12 6.18
N HIS A 31 0.13 2.11 5.57
CA HIS A 31 0.74 0.78 5.42
C HIS A 31 1.99 0.82 4.52
N VAL A 32 1.94 1.56 3.41
CA VAL A 32 3.11 1.79 2.55
C VAL A 32 4.23 2.50 3.32
N ALA A 33 3.92 3.58 4.03
CA ALA A 33 4.91 4.32 4.81
C ALA A 33 5.55 3.45 5.92
N THR A 34 4.73 2.63 6.59
CA THR A 34 5.20 1.70 7.63
C THR A 34 6.14 0.65 7.04
N LEU A 35 5.77 0.05 5.90
CA LEU A 35 6.60 -0.94 5.24
C LEU A 35 7.91 -0.30 4.72
N ALA A 36 7.85 0.89 4.11
CA ALA A 36 9.04 1.60 3.65
C ALA A 36 10.02 1.86 4.80
N GLN A 37 9.52 2.36 5.93
CA GLN A 37 10.34 2.59 7.12
C GLN A 37 10.99 1.28 7.63
N GLN A 38 10.27 0.16 7.60
CA GLN A 38 10.84 -1.13 8.00
C GLN A 38 11.93 -1.60 7.03
N LEU A 39 11.72 -1.44 5.72
CA LEU A 39 12.69 -1.85 4.70
C LEU A 39 13.95 -0.97 4.73
N GLU A 40 13.83 0.33 5.01
CA GLU A 40 14.98 1.24 5.16
C GLU A 40 15.93 0.82 6.30
N THR A 41 15.43 0.11 7.32
CA THR A 41 16.28 -0.41 8.41
C THR A 41 17.05 -1.67 8.03
N GLN A 42 16.76 -2.29 6.87
CA GLN A 42 17.42 -3.51 6.44
C GLN A 42 18.69 -3.20 5.63
N PRO A 43 19.83 -3.83 5.93
CA PRO A 43 21.10 -3.57 5.22
C PRO A 43 21.14 -4.19 3.81
N THR A 44 20.08 -4.88 3.38
CA THR A 44 20.06 -5.67 2.14
C THR A 44 19.38 -4.89 1.02
N GLN A 45 20.02 -4.83 -0.15
CA GLN A 45 19.50 -4.09 -1.30
C GLN A 45 18.41 -4.82 -2.10
N ASN A 46 18.39 -6.16 -2.02
CA ASN A 46 17.42 -6.99 -2.72
C ASN A 46 16.57 -7.74 -1.69
N ILE A 47 15.30 -7.39 -1.60
CA ILE A 47 14.35 -7.96 -0.64
C ILE A 47 13.26 -8.68 -1.43
N ALA A 48 13.16 -10.00 -1.25
CA ALA A 48 12.07 -10.77 -1.78
C ALA A 48 10.83 -10.56 -0.90
N LEU A 49 9.76 -10.01 -1.48
CA LEU A 49 8.49 -9.84 -0.78
C LEU A 49 7.52 -10.95 -1.20
N CYS A 50 7.07 -11.73 -0.23
CA CYS A 50 6.14 -12.85 -0.42
C CYS A 50 4.80 -12.52 0.23
N PHE A 51 3.73 -12.45 -0.57
CA PHE A 51 2.43 -11.97 -0.11
C PHE A 51 1.35 -13.04 -0.22
N GLY A 52 0.46 -13.10 0.77
CA GLY A 52 -0.68 -14.02 0.78
C GLY A 52 -1.93 -13.48 0.09
N ASN A 53 -1.95 -12.21 -0.30
CA ASN A 53 -3.07 -11.59 -1.00
C ASN A 53 -2.61 -10.41 -1.86
N SER A 54 -3.49 -9.96 -2.76
CA SER A 54 -3.23 -8.87 -3.71
C SER A 54 -3.07 -7.50 -3.04
N TYR A 55 -3.72 -7.29 -1.89
CA TYR A 55 -3.59 -6.05 -1.14
C TYR A 55 -2.15 -5.85 -0.62
N LEU A 56 -1.60 -6.88 0.03
CA LEU A 56 -0.23 -6.85 0.53
C LEU A 56 0.79 -6.72 -0.60
N PHE A 57 0.53 -7.35 -1.76
CA PHE A 57 1.32 -7.12 -2.96
C PHE A 57 1.34 -5.65 -3.38
N ALA A 58 0.17 -4.99 -3.42
CA ALA A 58 0.08 -3.58 -3.78
C ALA A 58 0.75 -2.64 -2.76
N VAL A 59 0.83 -3.03 -1.48
CA VAL A 59 1.52 -2.25 -0.44
C VAL A 59 3.04 -2.30 -0.62
N GLY A 60 3.59 -3.41 -1.13
CA GLY A 60 5.03 -3.59 -1.30
C GLY A 60 5.60 -3.27 -2.68
N PHE A 61 4.76 -2.86 -3.64
CA PHE A 61 5.17 -2.47 -5.00
C PHE A 61 5.24 -0.94 -5.14
#